data_AF-A0A5N6LGU8-F1
#
_entry.id   AF-A0A5N6LGU8-F1
#
_cell.length_a   1.000
_cell.length_b   1.000
_cell.length_c   1.000
_cell.angle_alpha   90.00
_cell.angle_beta   90.00
_cell.angle_gamma   90.00
#
_symmetry.space_group_name_H-M   'P 1'
#
loop_
_entity.id
_entity.type
_entity.pdbx_description
1 polymer ?
#
loop_
_entity_poly.entity_id
_entity_poly.type
_entity_poly.pdbx_seq_one_letter_code
_entity_poly.pdbx_strand_id
1 'polypeptide(L)'
;MDPCPYVRIVVGSLGLKFDGTGDGATPSSTGYCKIKLKNYPTQFAEIVSVAGGDVNQVNDQVQACFNLKKSEYDRVVDKSNMLKIEVYSGRKGGPVCGFGSGSGKLLGVVTVGLDSAAVDGGSNRGCVVVRNGWVGIGDRCSKNLVHLHLSIRVERDPRFVFEFDGEPECSPQVFQVNGNVRQAVFTSKFSFRNNRDQNLRSDSSLSESTNSKSWLRSIINDKEKPVRERKGWSITIHDLSGSPVAMASMVTPFVPSHGTDSVSSSNPGAWLILRPGHSTWKPWGRLEAWRDSKSKDHIGYRFELLPDATVTGLDPVTLSNSTISSKTGGKFTIDMSNGSSPMSTPNGSFGSGSGSSSDFEFGSWAHLMYQGFVMSSSVGGERRCSKPEVEVGIQHVTCTEDAAAFVALAAAMDLCVDACQPFSRKLRQELRHDGQ
;
A
#
# COMPACT_ATOMS: atom_id res chain seq x y z
N MET A 1 14.09 15.77 12.33
CA MET A 1 13.08 15.70 11.27
C MET A 1 11.78 16.25 11.84
N ASP A 2 11.16 17.23 11.18
CA ASP A 2 9.90 17.82 11.64
C ASP A 2 8.69 17.23 10.89
N PRO A 3 7.69 16.66 11.58
CA PRO A 3 6.55 16.04 10.92
C PRO A 3 5.55 17.09 10.42
N CYS A 4 4.90 16.79 9.30
CA CYS A 4 3.76 17.51 8.79
C CYS A 4 2.47 17.13 9.55
N PRO A 5 1.57 18.09 9.81
CA PRO A 5 0.30 17.80 10.46
C PRO A 5 -0.69 17.18 9.45
N TYR A 6 -1.11 15.95 9.74
CA TYR A 6 -2.11 15.20 8.99
C TYR A 6 -3.23 14.72 9.93
N VAL A 7 -4.41 14.53 9.36
CA VAL A 7 -5.63 14.13 10.06
C VAL A 7 -6.24 12.96 9.31
N ARG A 8 -6.67 11.95 10.08
CA ARG A 8 -7.32 10.76 9.55
C ARG A 8 -8.76 10.67 10.03
N ILE A 9 -9.71 10.58 9.10
CA ILE A 9 -11.13 10.36 9.42
C ILE A 9 -11.40 8.88 9.22
N VAL A 10 -11.69 8.19 10.31
CA VAL A 10 -11.92 6.75 10.36
C VAL A 10 -13.40 6.48 10.56
N VAL A 11 -14.00 5.74 9.63
CA VAL A 11 -15.38 5.25 9.73
C VAL A 11 -15.31 3.75 9.98
N GLY A 12 -15.79 3.35 11.14
CA GLY A 12 -15.72 1.99 11.65
C GLY A 12 -17.07 1.49 12.17
N SER A 13 -17.09 0.22 12.54
CA SER A 13 -18.19 -0.41 13.27
C SER A 13 -19.56 -0.24 12.59
N LEU A 14 -19.63 -0.33 11.26
CA LEU A 14 -20.89 -0.22 10.51
C LEU A 14 -21.75 -1.49 10.66
N GLY A 15 -22.97 -1.34 11.15
CA GLY A 15 -23.92 -2.45 11.34
C GLY A 15 -25.38 -2.02 11.15
N LEU A 16 -26.24 -2.90 10.63
CA LEU A 16 -27.65 -2.59 10.42
C LEU A 16 -28.56 -3.36 11.38
N LYS A 17 -29.60 -2.71 11.88
CA LYS A 17 -30.66 -3.31 12.68
C LYS A 17 -32.02 -2.87 12.14
N PHE A 18 -32.97 -3.79 12.09
CA PHE A 18 -34.34 -3.53 11.67
C PHE A 18 -35.27 -3.78 12.87
N ASP A 19 -36.02 -2.77 13.28
CA ASP A 19 -37.06 -2.89 14.32
C ASP A 19 -38.43 -3.04 13.62
N GLY A 20 -39.14 -4.15 13.90
CA GLY A 20 -40.50 -4.38 13.40
C GLY A 20 -40.83 -5.78 12.86
N THR A 21 -39.89 -6.72 12.78
CA THR A 21 -40.20 -8.11 12.46
C THR A 21 -40.70 -8.84 13.71
N GLY A 22 -42.00 -9.11 13.75
CA GLY A 22 -42.58 -10.11 14.65
C GLY A 22 -41.88 -11.46 14.48
N ASP A 23 -41.96 -12.27 15.54
CA ASP A 23 -41.36 -13.59 15.69
C ASP A 23 -41.33 -14.38 14.37
N GLY A 24 -40.13 -14.68 13.84
CA GLY A 24 -39.96 -15.71 12.82
C GLY A 24 -39.29 -15.36 11.47
N ALA A 25 -38.88 -14.12 11.17
CA ALA A 25 -38.12 -13.86 9.93
C ALA A 25 -37.06 -12.77 10.09
N THR A 26 -35.80 -13.18 10.31
CA THR A 26 -34.62 -12.32 10.12
C THR A 26 -34.42 -12.08 8.63
N PRO A 27 -34.60 -10.85 8.09
CA PRO A 27 -34.14 -10.59 6.74
C PRO A 27 -32.61 -10.67 6.75
N SER A 28 -32.05 -11.72 6.13
CA SER A 28 -30.62 -11.81 5.79
C SER A 28 -30.29 -10.81 4.67
N SER A 29 -30.61 -9.53 4.89
CA SER A 29 -30.35 -8.48 3.92
C SER A 29 -28.91 -8.03 4.08
N THR A 30 -28.04 -8.49 3.18
CA THR A 30 -26.77 -7.81 2.94
C THR A 30 -27.04 -6.42 2.37
N GLY A 31 -26.31 -5.44 2.88
CA GLY A 31 -26.38 -4.05 2.42
C GLY A 31 -24.99 -3.52 2.11
N TYR A 32 -24.94 -2.31 1.58
CA TYR A 32 -23.68 -1.61 1.40
C TYR A 32 -23.83 -0.11 1.69
N CYS A 33 -22.76 0.48 2.19
CA CYS A 33 -22.63 1.90 2.42
C CYS A 33 -21.84 2.57 1.31
N LYS A 34 -22.27 3.77 0.90
CA LYS A 34 -21.44 4.72 0.16
C LYS A 34 -21.04 5.83 1.10
N ILE A 35 -19.75 5.95 1.37
CA ILE A 35 -19.17 6.90 2.31
C ILE A 35 -18.50 8.00 1.49
N LYS A 36 -19.04 9.21 1.60
CA LYS A 36 -18.72 10.35 0.76
C LYS A 36 -18.19 11.50 1.60
N LEU A 37 -17.03 11.99 1.20
CA LEU A 37 -16.45 13.24 1.68
C LEU A 37 -16.16 14.11 0.44
N LYS A 38 -16.54 15.38 0.50
CA LYS A 38 -16.41 16.28 -0.65
C LYS A 38 -14.95 16.42 -1.10
N ASN A 39 -14.69 16.36 -2.40
CA ASN A 39 -13.36 16.37 -3.04
C ASN A 39 -12.51 15.12 -2.80
N TYR A 40 -13.03 14.09 -2.12
CA TYR A 40 -12.35 12.82 -1.93
C TYR A 40 -13.08 11.69 -2.66
N PRO A 41 -12.37 10.61 -3.04
CA PRO A 41 -13.00 9.45 -3.68
C PRO A 41 -14.04 8.81 -2.75
N THR A 42 -15.18 8.42 -3.32
CA THR A 42 -16.22 7.72 -2.58
C THR A 42 -15.75 6.32 -2.21
N GLN A 43 -15.83 5.97 -0.92
CA GLN A 43 -15.50 4.65 -0.41
C GLN A 43 -16.76 3.83 -0.23
N PHE A 44 -16.63 2.51 -0.37
CA PHE A 44 -17.75 1.58 -0.29
C PHE A 44 -17.45 0.53 0.78
N ALA A 45 -18.46 0.19 1.56
CA ALA A 45 -18.35 -0.81 2.60
C ALA A 45 -19.54 -1.76 2.54
N GLU A 46 -19.31 -3.06 2.63
CA GLU A 46 -20.39 -4.03 2.81
C GLU A 46 -20.82 -4.05 4.28
N ILE A 47 -22.12 -4.21 4.51
CA ILE A 47 -22.69 -4.22 5.86
C ILE A 47 -23.62 -5.41 6.01
N VAL A 48 -23.52 -6.04 7.17
CA VAL A 48 -24.36 -7.17 7.56
C VAL A 48 -25.40 -6.69 8.57
N SER A 49 -26.60 -7.27 8.51
CA SER A 49 -27.63 -7.07 9.53
C SER A 49 -27.25 -7.80 10.80
N VAL A 50 -27.23 -7.11 11.93
CA VAL A 50 -26.97 -7.65 13.26
C VAL A 50 -28.30 -8.06 13.89
N ALA A 51 -28.43 -9.33 14.30
CA ALA A 51 -29.62 -9.86 14.96
C ALA A 51 -29.43 -9.84 16.48
N GLY A 52 -30.37 -9.22 17.20
CA GLY A 52 -30.27 -9.00 18.65
C GLY A 52 -29.30 -7.86 18.97
N GLY A 53 -29.60 -7.04 19.97
CA GLY A 53 -28.89 -5.79 20.30
C GLY A 53 -27.46 -5.96 20.85
N ASP A 54 -26.74 -6.99 20.45
CA ASP A 54 -25.40 -7.30 20.95
C ASP A 54 -24.35 -6.53 20.14
N VAL A 55 -23.89 -5.40 20.71
CA VAL A 55 -22.84 -4.53 20.15
C VAL A 55 -21.53 -5.31 19.91
N ASN A 56 -21.34 -6.43 20.62
CA ASN A 56 -20.20 -7.33 20.46
C ASN A 56 -20.10 -8.01 19.08
N GLN A 57 -21.16 -8.03 18.28
CA GLN A 57 -21.12 -8.54 16.91
C GLN A 57 -20.59 -7.52 15.89
N VAL A 58 -20.54 -6.23 16.26
CA VAL A 58 -20.00 -5.18 15.40
C VAL A 58 -18.50 -5.11 15.64
N ASN A 59 -17.74 -5.84 14.81
CA ASN A 59 -16.28 -5.83 14.87
C ASN A 59 -15.74 -4.39 14.76
N ASP A 60 -14.66 -4.07 15.47
CA ASP A 60 -14.03 -2.74 15.52
C ASP A 60 -13.22 -2.42 14.24
N GLN A 61 -13.68 -2.99 13.12
CA GLN A 61 -13.08 -2.92 11.80
C GLN A 61 -13.30 -1.53 11.19
N VAL A 62 -12.26 -1.00 10.54
CA VAL A 62 -12.34 0.24 9.77
C VAL A 62 -12.91 -0.06 8.39
N GLN A 63 -14.13 0.42 8.11
CA GLN A 63 -14.75 0.24 6.80
C GLN A 63 -14.38 1.34 5.79
N ALA A 64 -13.98 2.53 6.26
CA ALA A 64 -13.46 3.58 5.39
C ALA A 64 -12.50 4.51 6.15
N CYS A 65 -11.55 5.07 5.42
CA CYS A 65 -10.50 5.91 5.96
C CYS A 65 -10.15 7.04 4.99
N PHE A 66 -10.30 8.29 5.41
CA PHE A 66 -9.85 9.46 4.64
C PHE A 66 -8.60 10.05 5.28
N ASN A 67 -7.57 10.25 4.48
CA ASN A 67 -6.30 10.82 4.90
C ASN A 67 -6.19 12.24 4.33
N LEU A 68 -6.03 13.24 5.20
CA LEU A 68 -6.05 14.65 4.84
C LEU A 68 -4.83 15.37 5.44
N LYS A 69 -4.27 16.33 4.71
CA LYS A 69 -3.40 17.35 5.34
C LYS A 69 -4.26 18.18 6.30
N LYS A 70 -3.69 18.68 7.41
CA LYS A 70 -4.46 19.49 8.37
C LYS A 70 -5.17 20.68 7.70
N SER A 71 -4.47 21.39 6.80
CA SER A 71 -5.05 22.50 6.04
C SER A 71 -6.22 22.10 5.12
N GLU A 72 -6.25 20.86 4.63
CA GLU A 72 -7.38 20.34 3.86
C GLU A 72 -8.57 20.02 4.76
N TYR A 73 -8.31 19.44 5.94
CA TYR A 73 -9.32 19.18 6.95
C TYR A 73 -9.97 20.48 7.44
N ASP A 74 -9.18 21.50 7.76
CA ASP A 74 -9.69 22.81 8.20
C ASP A 74 -10.60 23.41 7.13
N ARG A 75 -10.23 23.31 5.84
CA ARG A 75 -11.09 23.75 4.72
C ARG A 75 -12.37 22.93 4.56
N VAL A 76 -12.37 21.66 4.97
CA VAL A 76 -13.58 20.82 4.99
C VAL A 76 -14.52 21.31 6.08
N VAL A 77 -14.00 21.60 7.28
CA VAL A 77 -14.74 22.13 8.42
C VAL A 77 -15.30 23.52 8.12
N ASP A 78 -14.47 24.46 7.65
CA ASP A 78 -14.85 25.85 7.34
C ASP A 78 -15.98 25.95 6.31
N LYS A 79 -15.96 25.04 5.33
CA LYS A 79 -16.99 24.99 4.28
C LYS A 79 -18.24 24.24 4.72
N SER A 80 -18.35 23.82 5.99
CA SER A 80 -19.42 22.99 6.52
C SER A 80 -19.64 21.70 5.71
N ASN A 81 -18.58 21.17 5.09
CA ASN A 81 -18.69 19.95 4.29
C ASN A 81 -18.87 18.78 5.25
N MET A 82 -20.01 18.12 5.14
CA MET A 82 -20.35 17.01 6.03
C MET A 82 -19.93 15.67 5.43
N LEU A 83 -19.52 14.75 6.30
CA LEU A 83 -19.34 13.35 5.94
C LEU A 83 -20.73 12.73 5.73
N LYS A 84 -20.97 12.20 4.54
CA LYS A 84 -22.26 11.61 4.15
C LYS A 84 -22.12 10.10 3.98
N ILE A 85 -22.95 9.35 4.71
CA ILE A 85 -23.02 7.89 4.65
C ILE A 85 -24.39 7.52 4.10
N GLU A 86 -24.43 7.01 2.88
CA GLU A 86 -25.65 6.54 2.21
C GLU A 86 -25.75 5.01 2.34
N VAL A 87 -26.83 4.51 2.93
CA VAL A 87 -27.03 3.08 3.19
C VAL A 87 -27.98 2.50 2.14
N TYR A 88 -27.57 1.40 1.50
CA TYR A 88 -28.36 0.71 0.50
C TYR A 88 -28.61 -0.75 0.89
N SER A 89 -29.79 -1.29 0.59
CA SER A 89 -30.07 -2.73 0.63
C SER A 89 -29.75 -3.40 -0.70
N GLY A 90 -29.28 -4.65 -0.65
CA GLY A 90 -28.96 -5.47 -1.83
C GLY A 90 -27.48 -5.44 -2.22
N ARG A 91 -27.13 -6.17 -3.29
CA ARG A 91 -25.75 -6.31 -3.77
C ARG A 91 -25.32 -5.13 -4.64
N LYS A 92 -24.02 -4.83 -4.64
CA LYS A 92 -23.39 -3.87 -5.57
C LYS A 92 -23.35 -4.48 -6.98
N GLY A 93 -24.20 -4.00 -7.89
CA GLY A 93 -24.21 -4.43 -9.29
C GLY A 93 -24.46 -3.28 -10.27
N GLY A 94 -23.77 -3.29 -11.41
CA GLY A 94 -24.15 -2.51 -12.60
C GLY A 94 -25.30 -3.19 -13.35
N PRO A 95 -26.03 -2.49 -14.23
CA PRO A 95 -27.15 -3.09 -14.94
C PRO A 95 -26.63 -4.11 -15.94
N VAL A 96 -26.77 -5.40 -15.62
CA VAL A 96 -26.66 -6.48 -16.61
C VAL A 96 -28.03 -6.61 -17.26
N CYS A 97 -28.10 -6.22 -18.54
CA CYS A 97 -29.14 -6.52 -19.53
C CYS A 97 -30.58 -6.78 -19.02
N GLY A 98 -31.49 -5.81 -19.24
CA GLY A 98 -32.95 -6.04 -19.35
C GLY A 98 -33.70 -6.35 -18.05
N PHE A 99 -34.69 -5.51 -17.72
CA PHE A 99 -35.59 -5.58 -16.56
C PHE A 99 -34.98 -5.08 -15.22
N GLY A 100 -35.46 -3.91 -14.78
CA GLY A 100 -34.99 -3.22 -13.60
C GLY A 100 -35.31 -3.97 -12.30
N SER A 101 -34.27 -4.49 -11.64
CA SER A 101 -34.26 -4.76 -10.19
C SER A 101 -32.85 -4.96 -9.60
N GLY A 102 -31.79 -4.61 -10.34
CA GLY A 102 -30.40 -4.89 -9.95
C GLY A 102 -29.68 -3.77 -9.18
N SER A 103 -30.28 -2.60 -9.01
CA SER A 103 -29.68 -1.48 -8.28
C SER A 103 -30.19 -1.46 -6.83
N GLY A 104 -29.29 -1.56 -5.85
CA GLY A 104 -29.66 -1.55 -4.43
C GLY A 104 -30.54 -0.34 -4.05
N LYS A 105 -31.52 -0.57 -3.18
CA LYS A 105 -32.50 0.45 -2.75
C LYS A 105 -31.92 1.28 -1.61
N LEU A 106 -31.99 2.60 -1.70
CA LEU A 106 -31.54 3.49 -0.62
C LEU A 106 -32.44 3.31 0.62
N LEU A 107 -31.83 2.92 1.74
CA LEU A 107 -32.50 2.78 3.03
C LEU A 107 -32.50 4.10 3.82
N GLY A 108 -31.43 4.87 3.73
CA GLY A 108 -31.32 6.16 4.41
C GLY A 108 -29.95 6.81 4.24
N VAL A 109 -29.83 8.01 4.80
CA VAL A 109 -28.62 8.82 4.73
C VAL A 109 -28.30 9.37 6.12
N VAL A 110 -27.09 9.11 6.61
CA VAL A 110 -26.53 9.77 7.79
C VAL A 110 -25.57 10.85 7.33
N THR A 111 -25.73 12.05 7.88
CA THR A 111 -24.84 13.17 7.60
C THR A 111 -24.22 13.62 8.94
N VAL A 112 -22.91 13.76 8.97
CA VAL A 112 -22.14 14.08 10.19
C VAL A 112 -21.27 15.29 9.94
N GLY A 113 -21.45 16.32 10.77
CA GLY A 113 -20.60 17.50 10.81
C GLY A 113 -19.25 17.16 11.42
N LEU A 114 -18.18 17.75 10.88
CA LEU A 114 -16.83 17.67 11.42
C LEU A 114 -16.54 19.01 12.11
N ASP A 115 -15.86 18.96 13.26
CA ASP A 115 -15.54 20.14 14.08
C ASP A 115 -14.02 20.24 14.27
N SER A 116 -13.46 21.45 14.17
CA SER A 116 -12.03 21.74 14.37
C SER A 116 -11.58 21.47 15.80
N ALA A 117 -12.49 21.55 16.78
CA ALA A 117 -12.20 21.20 18.18
C ALA A 117 -11.70 19.74 18.33
N ALA A 118 -12.02 18.87 17.38
CA ALA A 118 -11.54 17.49 17.34
C ALA A 118 -10.02 17.37 17.14
N VAL A 119 -9.38 18.38 16.55
CA VAL A 119 -7.94 18.38 16.20
C VAL A 119 -7.13 19.35 17.06
N ASP A 120 -7.74 20.41 17.58
CA ASP A 120 -7.06 21.45 18.36
C ASP A 120 -7.23 21.32 19.90
N GLY A 121 -8.12 20.45 20.38
CA GLY A 121 -8.33 20.23 21.80
C GLY A 121 -7.12 19.60 22.50
N GLY A 122 -6.61 20.25 23.54
CA GLY A 122 -5.48 19.83 24.40
C GLY A 122 -5.70 18.54 25.21
N SER A 123 -6.62 17.67 24.79
CA SER A 123 -6.70 16.30 25.29
C SER A 123 -5.51 15.53 24.73
N ASN A 124 -4.71 14.94 25.64
CA ASN A 124 -3.56 14.07 25.33
C ASN A 124 -3.95 12.79 24.54
N ARG A 125 -5.23 12.62 24.22
CA ARG A 125 -5.76 11.53 23.41
C ARG A 125 -5.74 11.99 21.95
N GLY A 126 -4.80 11.52 21.14
CA GLY A 126 -4.67 11.83 19.71
C GLY A 126 -5.83 11.37 18.81
N CYS A 127 -7.00 11.07 19.37
CA CYS A 127 -8.20 10.59 18.69
C CYS A 127 -9.44 11.21 19.35
N VAL A 128 -10.34 11.75 18.54
CA VAL A 128 -11.64 12.29 18.97
C VAL A 128 -12.75 11.50 18.29
N VAL A 129 -13.65 10.95 19.10
CA VAL A 129 -14.85 10.26 18.62
C VAL A 129 -15.91 11.32 18.32
N VAL A 130 -16.21 11.53 17.05
CA VAL A 130 -17.23 12.49 16.60
C VAL A 130 -18.63 11.92 16.80
N ARG A 131 -18.79 10.62 16.53
CA ARG A 131 -20.05 9.91 16.72
C ARG A 131 -19.80 8.43 16.94
N ASN A 132 -20.45 7.85 17.94
CA ASN A 132 -20.45 6.40 18.16
C ASN A 132 -21.83 5.96 18.65
N GLY A 133 -22.40 4.95 18.00
CA GLY A 133 -23.66 4.33 18.41
C GLY A 133 -24.68 4.19 17.29
N TRP A 134 -25.90 3.82 17.68
CA TRP A 134 -27.02 3.58 16.77
C TRP A 134 -27.69 4.88 16.32
N VAL A 135 -27.96 4.98 15.03
CA VAL A 135 -28.62 6.12 14.39
C VAL A 135 -29.79 5.62 13.57
N GLY A 136 -31.00 6.11 13.86
CA GLY A 136 -32.18 5.82 13.04
C GLY A 136 -32.00 6.37 11.62
N ILE A 137 -32.20 5.50 10.62
CA ILE A 137 -32.12 5.79 9.19
C ILE A 137 -33.42 5.38 8.52
N GLY A 138 -34.04 6.31 7.78
CA GLY A 138 -35.31 6.06 7.07
C GLY A 138 -36.38 7.10 7.39
N ASP A 139 -37.54 6.94 6.77
CA ASP A 139 -38.68 7.84 6.96
C ASP A 139 -39.37 7.58 8.29
N ARG A 140 -39.55 8.65 9.09
CA ARG A 140 -40.20 8.64 10.41
C ARG A 140 -41.65 8.14 10.34
N CYS A 141 -42.26 8.15 9.16
CA CYS A 141 -43.63 7.69 8.92
C CYS A 141 -43.73 6.20 8.57
N SER A 142 -42.63 5.46 8.45
CA SER A 142 -42.64 4.04 8.08
C SER A 142 -42.68 3.11 9.31
N LYS A 143 -43.42 2.00 9.20
CA LYS A 143 -43.58 1.01 10.30
C LYS A 143 -42.31 0.19 10.61
N ASN A 144 -41.30 0.24 9.75
CA ASN A 144 -40.06 -0.52 9.89
C ASN A 144 -38.92 0.47 10.12
N LEU A 145 -38.54 0.69 11.38
CA LEU A 145 -37.44 1.56 11.74
C LEU A 145 -36.12 0.84 11.47
N VAL A 146 -35.27 1.42 10.64
CA VAL A 146 -33.92 0.91 10.40
C VAL A 146 -32.94 1.73 11.23
N HIS A 147 -32.01 1.06 11.91
CA HIS A 147 -30.95 1.69 12.68
C HIS A 147 -29.59 1.28 12.09
N LEU A 148 -28.70 2.27 11.95
CA LEU A 148 -27.31 2.10 11.55
C LEU A 148 -26.42 2.33 12.78
N HIS A 149 -25.67 1.31 13.20
CA HIS A 149 -24.54 1.50 14.08
C HIS A 149 -23.37 2.05 13.28
N LEU A 150 -22.66 3.03 13.83
CA LEU A 150 -21.46 3.59 13.23
C LEU A 150 -20.55 4.20 14.29
N SER A 151 -19.25 4.13 14.05
CA SER A 151 -18.22 4.82 14.80
C SER A 151 -17.45 5.72 13.84
N ILE A 152 -17.42 7.03 14.11
CA ILE A 152 -16.64 8.01 13.36
C ILE A 152 -15.63 8.62 14.31
N ARG A 153 -14.36 8.44 13.98
CA ARG A 153 -13.23 8.94 14.73
C ARG A 153 -12.39 9.87 13.85
N VAL A 154 -11.86 10.91 14.47
CA VAL A 154 -10.89 11.83 13.86
C VAL A 154 -9.59 11.67 14.64
N GLU A 155 -8.55 11.20 13.97
CA GLU A 155 -7.26 10.85 14.55
C GLU A 155 -6.19 11.84 14.05
N ARG A 156 -5.32 12.30 14.96
CA ARG A 156 -4.09 13.01 14.58
C ARG A 156 -3.12 11.98 14.04
N ASP A 157 -2.59 12.23 12.85
CA ASP A 157 -1.72 11.27 12.17
C ASP A 157 -0.49 11.98 11.59
N PRO A 158 0.39 12.57 12.40
CA PRO A 158 1.56 13.30 11.91
C PRO A 158 2.50 12.44 11.07
N ARG A 159 2.97 12.98 9.94
CA ARG A 159 3.78 12.24 8.94
C ARG A 159 5.05 12.97 8.58
N PHE A 160 6.14 12.24 8.37
CA PHE A 160 7.28 12.75 7.64
C PHE A 160 6.99 12.70 6.14
N VAL A 161 7.27 13.79 5.43
CA VAL A 161 7.11 13.88 3.98
C VAL A 161 8.48 14.07 3.36
N PHE A 162 8.81 13.21 2.40
CA PHE A 162 10.05 13.24 1.65
C PHE A 162 9.75 13.41 0.17
N GLU A 163 10.49 14.29 -0.51
CA GLU A 163 10.33 14.55 -1.93
C GLU A 163 11.66 14.33 -2.65
N PHE A 164 11.63 13.49 -3.68
CA PHE A 164 12.74 13.31 -4.59
C PHE A 164 12.85 14.53 -5.52
N ASP A 165 14.06 15.07 -5.67
CA ASP A 165 14.28 16.22 -6.55
C ASP A 165 14.32 15.88 -8.05
N GLY A 166 14.33 14.58 -8.36
CA GLY A 166 14.33 14.02 -9.70
C GLY A 166 13.97 12.54 -9.69
N GLU A 167 14.17 11.89 -10.83
CA GLU A 167 13.85 10.48 -11.01
C GLU A 167 14.86 9.59 -10.27
N PRO A 168 14.44 8.49 -9.60
CA PRO A 168 15.34 7.62 -8.85
C PRO A 168 16.57 7.13 -9.61
N GLU A 169 16.43 6.86 -10.92
CA GLU A 169 17.51 6.43 -11.82
C GLU A 169 18.60 7.49 -12.04
N CYS A 170 18.26 8.77 -11.87
CA CYS A 170 19.18 9.90 -12.03
C CYS A 170 19.99 10.20 -10.76
N SER A 171 19.91 9.36 -9.73
CA SER A 171 20.59 9.55 -8.44
C SER A 171 20.30 10.92 -7.77
N PRO A 172 19.02 11.25 -7.49
CA PRO A 172 18.61 12.57 -7.01
C PRO A 172 18.86 12.76 -5.51
N GLN A 173 18.81 14.01 -5.06
CA GLN A 173 18.67 14.32 -3.64
C GLN A 173 17.23 14.12 -3.16
N VAL A 174 17.08 13.75 -1.89
CA VAL A 174 15.79 13.59 -1.23
C VAL A 174 15.68 14.61 -0.11
N PHE A 175 14.60 15.38 -0.15
CA PHE A 175 14.35 16.46 0.77
C PHE A 175 13.22 16.10 1.73
N GLN A 176 13.41 16.35 3.01
CA GLN A 176 12.31 16.41 3.95
C GLN A 176 11.55 17.73 3.74
N VAL A 177 10.24 17.64 3.54
CA VAL A 177 9.35 18.78 3.30
C VAL A 177 8.44 18.98 4.51
N ASN A 178 8.38 20.21 5.00
CA ASN A 178 7.39 20.64 5.99
C ASN A 178 6.87 22.04 5.64
N GLY A 179 5.67 22.11 5.09
CA GLY A 179 5.10 23.36 4.56
C GLY A 179 5.99 23.93 3.45
N ASN A 180 6.55 25.12 3.68
CA ASN A 180 7.45 25.79 2.74
C ASN A 180 8.94 25.48 2.99
N VAL A 181 9.26 24.74 4.04
CA VAL A 181 10.64 24.39 4.39
C VAL A 181 11.00 23.09 3.68
N ARG A 182 12.11 23.11 2.94
CA ARG A 182 12.66 21.96 2.20
C ARG A 182 14.11 21.75 2.65
N GLN A 183 14.38 20.64 3.33
CA GLN A 183 15.71 20.32 3.88
C GLN A 183 16.25 19.03 3.26
N ALA A 184 17.43 19.06 2.67
CA ALA A 184 18.07 17.85 2.16
C ALA A 184 18.39 16.92 3.33
N VAL A 185 18.02 15.64 3.22
CA VAL A 185 18.23 14.63 4.27
C VAL A 185 18.91 13.38 3.75
N PHE A 186 18.69 13.03 2.48
CA PHE A 186 19.34 11.87 1.86
C PHE A 186 19.80 12.15 0.44
N THR A 187 20.69 11.30 -0.05
CA THR A 187 21.03 11.20 -1.47
C THR A 187 20.72 9.78 -1.96
N SER A 188 20.03 9.68 -3.09
CA SER A 188 19.75 8.42 -3.76
C SER A 188 20.84 8.14 -4.78
N LYS A 189 21.36 6.92 -4.83
CA LYS A 189 22.34 6.50 -5.83
C LYS A 189 21.87 5.26 -6.56
N PHE A 190 21.56 5.41 -7.84
CA PHE A 190 21.26 4.29 -8.73
C PHE A 190 22.54 3.63 -9.24
N SER A 191 22.53 2.31 -9.38
CA SER A 191 23.68 1.53 -9.82
C SER A 191 23.25 0.22 -10.47
N PHE A 192 24.14 -0.32 -11.30
CA PHE A 192 24.04 -1.69 -11.80
C PHE A 192 24.96 -2.60 -10.98
N ARG A 193 24.42 -3.71 -10.49
CA ARG A 193 25.15 -4.79 -9.86
C ARG A 193 26.06 -5.42 -10.91
N ASN A 194 27.36 -5.12 -10.80
CA ASN A 194 28.34 -5.60 -11.74
C ASN A 194 28.56 -7.10 -11.50
N ASN A 195 28.47 -7.93 -12.55
CA ASN A 195 28.68 -9.39 -12.44
C ASN A 195 30.14 -9.75 -12.09
N ARG A 196 31.04 -8.76 -11.96
CA ARG A 196 32.46 -8.94 -11.66
C ARG A 196 32.76 -9.09 -10.16
N ASP A 197 31.91 -8.58 -9.27
CA ASP A 197 32.21 -8.55 -7.83
C ASP A 197 31.92 -9.87 -7.12
N GLN A 198 31.14 -10.78 -7.72
CA GLN A 198 30.99 -12.14 -7.22
C GLN A 198 32.23 -13.01 -7.45
N ASN A 199 33.09 -12.66 -8.41
CA ASN A 199 34.33 -13.42 -8.68
C ASN A 199 35.52 -12.99 -7.80
N LEU A 200 35.38 -11.98 -6.94
CA LEU A 200 36.47 -11.53 -6.06
C LEU A 200 36.50 -12.23 -4.69
N ARG A 201 35.60 -13.20 -4.44
CA ARG A 201 35.60 -14.01 -3.20
C ARG A 201 35.87 -15.50 -3.39
N SER A 202 36.18 -15.94 -4.62
CA SER A 202 36.50 -17.33 -4.93
C SER A 202 37.66 -17.43 -5.92
N ASP A 203 38.78 -16.79 -5.64
CA ASP A 203 40.06 -17.27 -6.16
C ASP A 203 41.22 -16.75 -5.30
N SER A 204 41.50 -17.47 -4.21
CA SER A 204 42.77 -17.36 -3.51
C SER A 204 43.57 -18.63 -3.77
N SER A 205 44.16 -18.76 -4.96
CA SER A 205 45.50 -19.32 -5.11
C SER A 205 46.05 -19.10 -6.52
N LEU A 206 47.36 -18.84 -6.55
CA LEU A 206 48.28 -18.86 -7.69
C LEU A 206 48.41 -17.58 -8.52
N SER A 207 49.44 -16.86 -8.08
CA SER A 207 50.30 -15.93 -8.80
C SER A 207 50.58 -16.26 -10.28
N GLU A 208 50.79 -15.16 -11.01
CA GLU A 208 51.60 -15.01 -12.23
C GLU A 208 51.06 -15.52 -13.57
N SER A 209 50.67 -14.59 -14.45
CA SER A 209 51.59 -13.98 -15.44
C SER A 209 50.83 -13.47 -16.68
N THR A 210 51.28 -12.30 -17.13
CA THR A 210 51.04 -11.66 -18.43
C THR A 210 50.92 -12.63 -19.62
N ASN A 211 49.83 -12.53 -20.40
CA ASN A 211 49.84 -12.13 -21.83
C ASN A 211 48.55 -12.50 -22.59
N SER A 212 47.97 -11.47 -23.22
CA SER A 212 47.31 -11.45 -24.54
C SER A 212 46.70 -12.76 -25.10
N LYS A 213 45.36 -12.92 -25.02
CA LYS A 213 44.55 -13.64 -26.05
C LYS A 213 43.13 -13.07 -26.15
N SER A 214 43.02 -11.91 -26.79
CA SER A 214 41.76 -11.22 -27.15
C SER A 214 41.16 -11.73 -28.48
N TRP A 215 41.12 -13.04 -28.75
CA TRP A 215 40.82 -13.52 -30.11
C TRP A 215 39.90 -14.75 -30.25
N LEU A 216 39.06 -15.07 -29.27
CA LEU A 216 38.04 -16.13 -29.42
C LEU A 216 36.62 -15.67 -29.01
N ARG A 217 36.16 -14.52 -29.53
CA ARG A 217 34.77 -14.05 -29.35
C ARG A 217 33.94 -14.02 -30.64
N SER A 218 34.28 -14.82 -31.64
CA SER A 218 33.40 -15.03 -32.78
C SER A 218 33.39 -16.50 -33.16
N ILE A 219 32.21 -17.03 -33.46
CA ILE A 219 31.87 -18.41 -33.82
C ILE A 219 31.43 -19.27 -32.62
N ILE A 220 30.28 -18.92 -32.04
CA ILE A 220 29.08 -19.77 -31.94
C ILE A 220 27.92 -18.76 -32.01
N ASN A 221 27.42 -18.57 -33.23
CA ASN A 221 26.24 -17.76 -33.50
C ASN A 221 25.09 -18.74 -33.75
N ASP A 222 24.76 -19.53 -32.72
CA ASP A 222 23.47 -20.20 -32.68
C ASP A 222 22.44 -19.19 -32.19
N LYS A 223 21.27 -19.21 -32.83
CA LYS A 223 20.18 -18.24 -32.71
C LYS A 223 19.48 -18.27 -31.34
N GLU A 224 20.24 -18.20 -30.25
CA GLU A 224 19.68 -17.89 -28.94
C GLU A 224 19.46 -16.37 -28.91
N LYS A 225 18.22 -15.94 -29.17
CA LYS A 225 17.83 -14.54 -28.96
C LYS A 225 18.30 -14.18 -27.54
N PRO A 226 19.07 -13.09 -27.34
CA PRO A 226 19.49 -12.70 -26.00
C PRO A 226 18.22 -12.61 -25.15
N VAL A 227 18.20 -13.39 -24.07
CA VAL A 227 17.07 -13.41 -23.14
C VAL A 227 16.85 -11.97 -22.71
N ARG A 228 15.70 -11.40 -23.08
CA ARG A 228 15.35 -10.03 -22.73
C ARG A 228 15.01 -10.01 -21.26
N GLU A 229 16.01 -9.85 -20.41
CA GLU A 229 15.88 -9.71 -18.96
C GLU A 229 16.29 -8.31 -18.51
N ARG A 230 15.63 -7.81 -17.46
CA ARG A 230 16.03 -6.59 -16.74
C ARG A 230 16.48 -7.02 -15.36
N LYS A 231 17.77 -6.81 -15.06
CA LYS A 231 18.41 -7.30 -13.83
C LYS A 231 19.46 -6.33 -13.32
N GLY A 232 19.81 -6.52 -12.05
CA GLY A 232 20.96 -5.88 -11.43
C GLY A 232 20.74 -4.42 -11.06
N TRP A 233 19.53 -3.87 -11.08
CA TRP A 233 19.31 -2.52 -10.57
C TRP A 233 19.41 -2.50 -9.05
N SER A 234 20.12 -1.51 -8.53
CA SER A 234 20.18 -1.22 -7.09
C SER A 234 20.16 0.27 -6.82
N ILE A 235 19.39 0.67 -5.81
CA ILE A 235 19.36 2.02 -5.28
C ILE A 235 19.91 1.98 -3.86
N THR A 236 20.90 2.82 -3.58
CA THR A 236 21.42 3.01 -2.22
C THR A 236 21.09 4.41 -1.75
N ILE A 237 20.45 4.51 -0.59
CA ILE A 237 20.16 5.79 0.08
C ILE A 237 21.31 6.08 1.03
N HIS A 238 21.90 7.26 0.91
CA HIS A 238 22.96 7.73 1.80
C HIS A 238 22.46 8.91 2.62
N ASP A 239 22.96 9.04 3.84
CA ASP A 239 22.78 10.23 4.65
C ASP A 239 23.62 11.42 4.10
N LEU A 240 23.56 12.56 4.78
CA LEU A 240 24.34 13.74 4.41
C LEU A 240 25.86 13.56 4.60
N SER A 241 26.30 12.56 5.38
CA SER A 241 27.71 12.21 5.52
C SER A 241 28.22 11.35 4.35
N GLY A 242 27.31 10.85 3.50
CA GLY A 242 27.60 9.89 2.44
C GLY A 242 27.63 8.44 2.92
N SER A 243 27.18 8.15 4.13
CA SER A 243 27.08 6.80 4.69
C SER A 243 25.81 6.11 4.17
N PRO A 244 25.88 4.86 3.70
CA PRO A 244 24.71 4.15 3.20
C PRO A 244 23.79 3.72 4.35
N VAL A 245 22.56 4.24 4.36
CA VAL A 245 21.58 4.05 5.46
C VAL A 245 20.38 3.17 5.06
N ALA A 246 20.17 2.92 3.77
CA ALA A 246 19.24 1.92 3.26
C ALA A 246 19.60 1.52 1.83
N MET A 247 19.13 0.37 1.37
CA MET A 247 19.33 -0.08 -0.01
C MET A 247 18.11 -0.84 -0.51
N ALA A 248 17.77 -0.67 -1.78
CA ALA A 248 16.85 -1.53 -2.52
C ALA A 248 17.62 -2.20 -3.67
N SER A 249 17.59 -3.53 -3.74
CA SER A 249 18.30 -4.27 -4.79
C SER A 249 17.38 -5.27 -5.45
N MET A 250 17.39 -5.35 -6.79
CA MET A 250 16.75 -6.43 -7.52
C MET A 250 17.38 -7.78 -7.12
N VAL A 251 16.54 -8.70 -6.68
CA VAL A 251 16.93 -10.08 -6.32
C VAL A 251 16.36 -11.10 -7.27
N THR A 252 15.20 -10.82 -7.87
CA THR A 252 14.61 -11.62 -8.95
C THR A 252 14.55 -10.76 -10.20
N PRO A 253 15.17 -11.16 -11.32
CA PRO A 253 15.14 -10.39 -12.55
C PRO A 253 13.73 -10.31 -13.12
N PHE A 254 13.43 -9.23 -13.82
CA PHE A 254 12.18 -9.09 -14.56
C PHE A 254 12.37 -9.75 -15.92
N VAL A 255 11.56 -10.77 -16.21
CA VAL A 255 11.66 -11.60 -17.42
C VAL A 255 10.26 -11.75 -18.03
N PRO A 256 10.11 -11.67 -19.37
CA PRO A 256 8.82 -11.89 -20.02
C PRO A 256 8.38 -13.34 -19.88
N SER A 257 7.09 -13.55 -19.64
CA SER A 257 6.51 -14.90 -19.59
C SER A 257 6.49 -15.53 -20.98
N HIS A 258 6.59 -16.85 -21.07
CA HIS A 258 6.63 -17.58 -22.35
C HIS A 258 5.54 -17.14 -23.32
N GLY A 259 5.94 -16.73 -24.53
CA GLY A 259 5.01 -16.27 -25.58
C GLY A 259 4.45 -14.86 -25.37
N THR A 260 4.85 -14.15 -24.32
CA THR A 260 4.45 -12.77 -24.05
C THR A 260 5.65 -11.82 -24.03
N ASP A 261 5.36 -10.54 -23.97
CA ASP A 261 6.35 -9.47 -23.87
C ASP A 261 6.30 -8.77 -22.51
N SER A 262 5.66 -9.39 -21.51
CA SER A 262 5.35 -8.79 -20.22
C SER A 262 5.67 -9.72 -19.07
N VAL A 263 6.00 -9.15 -17.91
CA VAL A 263 6.19 -9.90 -16.65
C VAL A 263 4.82 -10.32 -16.10
N SER A 264 4.58 -11.62 -15.92
CA SER A 264 3.32 -12.12 -15.34
C SER A 264 3.37 -12.25 -13.82
N SER A 265 2.19 -12.34 -13.21
CA SER A 265 2.04 -12.63 -11.78
C SER A 265 2.60 -14.00 -11.35
N SER A 266 2.77 -14.93 -12.29
CA SER A 266 3.34 -16.26 -12.02
C SER A 266 4.85 -16.27 -11.89
N ASN A 267 5.52 -15.22 -12.39
CA ASN A 267 6.96 -15.03 -12.25
C ASN A 267 7.25 -13.53 -12.06
N PRO A 268 6.89 -12.97 -10.90
CA PRO A 268 7.07 -11.55 -10.65
C PRO A 268 8.55 -11.20 -10.47
N GLY A 269 8.94 -10.02 -10.93
CA GLY A 269 10.24 -9.45 -10.56
C GLY A 269 10.21 -9.00 -9.10
N ALA A 270 11.36 -9.06 -8.42
CA ALA A 270 11.41 -8.79 -6.99
C ALA A 270 12.62 -7.95 -6.59
N TRP A 271 12.37 -7.04 -5.65
CA TRP A 271 13.33 -6.21 -4.96
C TRP A 271 13.40 -6.62 -3.49
N LEU A 272 14.60 -6.58 -2.93
CA LEU A 272 14.83 -6.71 -1.51
C LEU A 272 15.23 -5.35 -0.96
N ILE A 273 14.51 -4.89 0.06
CA ILE A 273 14.82 -3.69 0.82
C ILE A 273 15.67 -4.09 2.01
N LEU A 274 16.81 -3.44 2.16
CA LEU A 274 17.86 -3.75 3.11
C LEU A 274 18.08 -2.56 4.04
N ARG A 275 18.26 -2.85 5.33
CA ARG A 275 18.68 -1.89 6.34
C ARG A 275 20.09 -2.23 6.83
N PRO A 276 20.87 -1.25 7.29
CA PRO A 276 22.15 -1.51 7.93
C PRO A 276 21.93 -2.30 9.23
N GLY A 277 22.69 -3.36 9.42
CA GLY A 277 22.81 -4.12 10.66
C GLY A 277 24.22 -4.03 11.23
N HIS A 278 24.52 -4.83 12.26
CA HIS A 278 25.87 -4.93 12.82
C HIS A 278 26.86 -5.46 11.78
N SER A 279 27.51 -4.55 11.04
CA SER A 279 28.50 -4.80 9.97
C SER A 279 28.01 -5.53 8.71
N THR A 280 26.70 -5.76 8.56
CA THR A 280 26.10 -6.42 7.38
C THR A 280 24.78 -5.77 6.97
N TRP A 281 24.32 -6.03 5.74
CA TRP A 281 22.98 -5.64 5.30
C TRP A 281 21.95 -6.67 5.77
N LYS A 282 20.91 -6.21 6.47
CA LYS A 282 19.79 -7.03 6.91
C LYS A 282 18.57 -6.83 6.00
N PRO A 283 17.92 -7.91 5.54
CA PRO A 283 16.65 -7.80 4.83
C PRO A 283 15.56 -7.23 5.74
N TRP A 284 14.80 -6.27 5.22
CA TRP A 284 13.67 -5.64 5.91
C TRP A 284 12.35 -5.95 5.23
N GLY A 285 12.31 -5.92 3.90
CA GLY A 285 11.09 -6.23 3.16
C GLY A 285 11.36 -6.66 1.73
N ARG A 286 10.38 -7.32 1.13
CA ARG A 286 10.42 -7.81 -0.24
C ARG A 286 9.29 -7.17 -1.03
N LEU A 287 9.63 -6.47 -2.11
CA LEU A 287 8.68 -5.88 -3.04
C LEU A 287 8.67 -6.69 -4.33
N GLU A 288 7.52 -7.26 -4.67
CA GLU A 288 7.30 -7.97 -5.92
C GLU A 288 6.41 -7.13 -6.84
N ALA A 289 6.69 -7.17 -8.15
CA ALA A 289 5.92 -6.45 -9.14
C ALA A 289 5.79 -7.25 -10.45
N TRP A 290 4.63 -7.10 -11.09
CA TRP A 290 4.30 -7.74 -12.36
C TRP A 290 3.29 -6.89 -13.14
N ARG A 291 3.11 -7.19 -14.42
CA ARG A 291 2.05 -6.58 -15.24
C ARG A 291 0.79 -7.43 -15.14
N ASP A 292 -0.35 -6.81 -14.84
CA ASP A 292 -1.60 -7.54 -14.73
C ASP A 292 -2.05 -8.08 -16.10
N SER A 293 -2.32 -9.38 -16.18
CA SER A 293 -2.77 -10.04 -17.40
C SER A 293 -4.21 -9.67 -17.76
N LYS A 294 -5.04 -9.36 -16.75
CA LYS A 294 -6.45 -8.98 -16.92
C LYS A 294 -6.59 -7.54 -17.42
N SER A 295 -5.64 -6.68 -17.05
CA SER A 295 -5.61 -5.29 -17.46
C SER A 295 -4.19 -4.87 -17.84
N LYS A 296 -3.90 -4.86 -19.15
CA LYS A 296 -2.57 -4.56 -19.70
C LYS A 296 -2.03 -3.17 -19.33
N ASP A 297 -2.84 -2.31 -18.75
CA ASP A 297 -2.50 -0.96 -18.31
C ASP A 297 -2.25 -0.85 -16.79
N HIS A 298 -2.23 -1.98 -16.07
CA HIS A 298 -2.02 -2.01 -14.63
C HIS A 298 -0.79 -2.85 -14.26
N ILE A 299 -0.10 -2.42 -13.22
CA ILE A 299 1.01 -3.11 -12.57
C ILE A 299 0.51 -3.60 -11.24
N GLY A 300 0.56 -4.91 -11.03
CA GLY A 300 0.34 -5.51 -9.73
C GLY A 300 1.61 -5.44 -8.91
N TYR A 301 1.46 -5.21 -7.61
CA TYR A 301 2.57 -5.20 -6.67
C TYR A 301 2.17 -5.91 -5.37
N ARG A 302 3.16 -6.48 -4.70
CA ARG A 302 3.02 -7.07 -3.37
C ARG A 302 4.24 -6.71 -2.54
N PHE A 303 4.01 -6.16 -1.35
CA PHE A 303 5.07 -5.89 -0.38
C PHE A 303 4.90 -6.75 0.85
N GLU A 304 5.98 -7.46 1.21
CA GLU A 304 6.07 -8.33 2.37
C GLU A 304 7.13 -7.81 3.33
N LEU A 305 6.79 -7.75 4.60
CA LEU A 305 7.73 -7.48 5.67
C LEU A 305 8.41 -8.79 6.09
N LEU A 306 9.73 -8.77 6.21
CA LEU A 306 10.52 -9.93 6.58
C LEU A 306 10.84 -9.88 8.08
N PRO A 307 10.74 -11.00 8.81
CA PRO A 307 11.13 -11.05 10.22
C PRO A 307 12.64 -10.85 10.36
N ASP A 308 13.08 -10.25 11.47
CA ASP A 308 14.52 -10.21 11.76
C ASP A 308 15.03 -11.65 11.89
N ALA A 309 16.16 -11.94 11.28
CA ALA A 309 16.74 -13.29 11.21
C ALA A 309 17.08 -13.86 12.61
N THR A 310 17.07 -13.02 13.64
CA THR A 310 17.24 -13.42 15.05
C THR A 310 15.99 -14.07 15.66
N VAL A 311 14.82 -13.92 15.02
CA VAL A 311 13.55 -14.49 15.48
C VAL A 311 13.18 -15.66 14.57
N THR A 312 13.59 -16.86 14.94
CA THR A 312 13.29 -18.09 14.20
C THR A 312 11.81 -18.48 14.34
N GLY A 313 11.17 -18.84 13.23
CA GLY A 313 9.81 -19.41 13.21
C GLY A 313 8.68 -18.43 12.84
N LEU A 314 9.00 -17.22 12.38
CA LEU A 314 8.01 -16.28 11.86
C LEU A 314 7.97 -16.30 10.33
N ASP A 315 6.77 -16.29 9.78
CA ASP A 315 6.55 -16.16 8.33
C ASP A 315 6.52 -14.67 7.90
N PRO A 316 6.94 -14.35 6.66
CA PRO A 316 6.76 -13.03 6.07
C PRO A 316 5.31 -12.57 6.09
N VAL A 317 5.09 -11.28 6.32
CA VAL A 317 3.73 -10.72 6.39
C VAL A 317 3.50 -9.80 5.20
N THR A 318 2.49 -10.09 4.38
CA THR A 318 2.05 -9.18 3.32
C THR A 318 1.42 -7.94 3.93
N LEU A 319 2.05 -6.78 3.73
CA LEU A 319 1.53 -5.48 4.20
C LEU A 319 0.71 -4.75 3.14
N SER A 320 0.99 -5.00 1.86
CA SER A 320 0.26 -4.37 0.76
C SER A 320 0.25 -5.27 -0.47
N ASN A 321 -0.91 -5.40 -1.10
CA ASN A 321 -1.11 -6.12 -2.35
C ASN A 321 -2.19 -5.41 -3.14
N SER A 322 -1.82 -4.76 -4.24
CA SER A 322 -2.76 -4.00 -5.05
C SER A 322 -2.26 -3.80 -6.48
N THR A 323 -2.98 -3.00 -7.24
CA THR A 323 -2.60 -2.63 -8.61
C THR A 323 -2.56 -1.11 -8.76
N ILE A 324 -1.66 -0.64 -9.62
CA ILE A 324 -1.51 0.77 -9.98
C ILE A 324 -1.55 0.91 -11.50
N SER A 325 -2.09 2.01 -12.01
CA SER A 325 -2.10 2.22 -13.47
C SER A 325 -0.70 2.54 -13.96
N SER A 326 -0.22 1.79 -14.95
CA SER A 326 1.07 2.07 -15.58
C SER A 326 1.04 3.35 -16.43
N LYS A 327 -0.13 3.76 -16.93
CA LYS A 327 -0.26 4.96 -17.79
C LYS A 327 -0.33 6.25 -16.99
N THR A 328 -1.18 6.28 -15.96
CA THR A 328 -1.41 7.49 -15.16
C THR A 328 -0.59 7.55 -13.89
N GLY A 329 0.02 6.43 -13.49
CA GLY A 329 0.60 6.29 -12.16
C GLY A 329 -0.48 6.17 -11.09
N GLY A 330 -0.13 6.52 -9.86
CA GLY A 330 -1.06 6.51 -8.73
C GLY A 330 -0.33 6.68 -7.39
N LYS A 331 -0.90 6.08 -6.35
CA LYS A 331 -0.33 6.11 -5.00
C LYS A 331 -0.15 4.69 -4.47
N PHE A 332 1.09 4.30 -4.23
CA PHE A 332 1.42 3.10 -3.46
C PHE A 332 1.13 3.40 -1.98
N THR A 333 0.34 2.58 -1.30
CA THR A 333 -0.04 2.83 0.11
C THR A 333 0.04 1.57 0.94
N ILE A 334 0.51 1.71 2.18
CA ILE A 334 0.50 0.69 3.22
C ILE A 334 -0.25 1.28 4.42
N ASP A 335 -1.39 0.70 4.77
CA ASP A 335 -2.20 1.09 5.92
C ASP A 335 -2.73 -0.19 6.59
N MET A 336 -2.32 -0.42 7.84
CA MET A 336 -2.76 -1.53 8.69
C MET A 336 -3.87 -1.08 9.66
N SER A 337 -4.82 -0.25 9.20
CA SER A 337 -6.00 0.11 9.99
C SER A 337 -6.94 -1.07 10.25
N ASN A 338 -6.89 -2.10 9.42
CA ASN A 338 -7.71 -3.31 9.50
C ASN A 338 -6.85 -4.54 9.83
N GLY A 339 -6.58 -4.76 11.11
CA GLY A 339 -5.94 -6.01 11.52
C GLY A 339 -6.92 -7.18 11.41
N SER A 340 -6.93 -7.92 10.29
CA SER A 340 -7.27 -9.36 10.21
C SER A 340 -7.06 -9.93 8.80
N SER A 341 -6.16 -10.93 8.71
CA SER A 341 -6.08 -12.08 7.77
C SER A 341 -6.11 -11.88 6.24
N PRO A 342 -5.38 -12.72 5.48
CA PRO A 342 -5.14 -12.54 4.05
C PRO A 342 -6.46 -12.64 3.27
N MET A 343 -6.81 -11.55 2.59
CA MET A 343 -7.94 -11.52 1.67
C MET A 343 -7.59 -12.32 0.42
N SER A 344 -7.85 -13.63 0.48
CA SER A 344 -7.89 -14.50 -0.70
C SER A 344 -9.08 -14.11 -1.57
N THR A 345 -8.81 -13.87 -2.84
CA THR A 345 -9.79 -13.70 -3.92
C THR A 345 -10.81 -14.85 -4.02
N PRO A 346 -11.98 -14.64 -4.64
CA PRO A 346 -13.12 -15.54 -4.58
C PRO A 346 -12.93 -16.77 -5.49
N ASN A 347 -12.61 -17.92 -4.89
CA ASN A 347 -13.05 -19.25 -5.32
C ASN A 347 -12.41 -20.31 -4.42
N GLY A 348 -13.21 -21.10 -3.72
CA GLY A 348 -12.74 -22.29 -3.03
C GLY A 348 -13.52 -22.58 -1.77
N SER A 349 -14.23 -23.71 -1.79
CA SER A 349 -15.06 -24.28 -0.73
C SER A 349 -14.23 -24.73 0.49
N PHE A 350 -14.97 -25.20 1.51
CA PHE A 350 -14.58 -25.93 2.74
C PHE A 350 -14.16 -25.03 3.92
N GLY A 351 -14.75 -25.10 5.11
CA GLY A 351 -15.84 -25.90 5.66
C GLY A 351 -15.98 -25.53 7.14
N SER A 352 -17.20 -25.45 7.66
CA SER A 352 -17.47 -25.15 9.06
C SER A 352 -16.84 -26.20 9.99
N GLY A 353 -16.09 -25.74 10.98
CA GLY A 353 -15.64 -26.53 12.12
C GLY A 353 -15.69 -25.66 13.37
N SER A 354 -16.78 -25.76 14.12
CA SER A 354 -16.89 -25.24 15.47
C SER A 354 -16.07 -26.09 16.43
N GLY A 355 -15.23 -25.49 17.27
CA GLY A 355 -14.75 -26.16 18.47
C GLY A 355 -13.44 -25.64 19.04
N SER A 356 -13.54 -25.16 20.28
CA SER A 356 -12.52 -25.20 21.31
C SER A 356 -11.50 -24.05 21.39
N SER A 357 -11.85 -23.10 22.26
CA SER A 357 -10.96 -22.49 23.28
C SER A 357 -9.53 -23.05 23.33
N SER A 358 -8.56 -22.13 23.24
CA SER A 358 -7.13 -22.21 23.60
C SER A 358 -6.06 -22.17 22.50
N ASP A 359 -6.40 -21.71 21.30
CA ASP A 359 -5.39 -21.16 20.39
C ASP A 359 -5.34 -19.64 20.58
N PHE A 360 -4.35 -19.15 21.34
CA PHE A 360 -3.85 -17.79 21.17
C PHE A 360 -3.28 -17.72 19.75
N GLU A 361 -4.15 -17.54 18.77
CA GLU A 361 -3.78 -17.32 17.37
C GLU A 361 -2.79 -16.16 17.38
N PHE A 362 -1.58 -16.50 16.94
CA PHE A 362 -0.42 -15.63 16.82
C PHE A 362 -0.77 -14.53 15.78
N GLY A 363 -1.60 -13.58 16.20
CA GLY A 363 -2.03 -12.44 15.42
C GLY A 363 -0.78 -11.75 14.95
N SER A 364 -0.53 -11.87 13.64
CA SER A 364 0.65 -11.40 12.91
C SER A 364 1.44 -10.35 13.70
N TRP A 365 2.64 -10.70 14.14
CA TRP A 365 3.59 -9.82 14.83
C TRP A 365 3.73 -8.44 14.13
N ALA A 366 3.52 -8.38 12.81
CA ALA A 366 3.44 -7.12 12.07
C ALA A 366 2.26 -6.23 12.47
N HIS A 367 1.10 -6.75 12.89
CA HIS A 367 -0.02 -5.96 13.41
C HIS A 367 0.30 -5.30 14.76
N LEU A 368 1.12 -5.94 15.59
CA LEU A 368 1.59 -5.35 16.85
C LEU A 368 2.60 -4.23 16.60
N MET A 369 3.41 -4.36 15.54
CA MET A 369 4.47 -3.41 15.21
C MET A 369 4.00 -2.29 14.27
N TYR A 370 3.00 -2.56 13.43
CA TYR A 370 2.45 -1.65 12.43
C TYR A 370 0.93 -1.58 12.56
N GLN A 371 0.45 -0.54 13.24
CA GLN A 371 -0.97 -0.24 13.36
C GLN A 371 -1.28 1.08 12.67
N GLY A 372 -2.30 1.11 11.81
CA GLY A 372 -2.71 2.33 11.11
C GLY A 372 -1.84 2.70 9.90
N PHE A 373 -1.77 3.99 9.58
CA PHE A 373 -1.08 4.48 8.38
C PHE A 373 0.43 4.28 8.49
N VAL A 374 1.03 3.51 7.58
CA VAL A 374 2.47 3.26 7.56
C VAL A 374 3.18 4.18 6.60
N MET A 375 2.85 4.06 5.32
CA MET A 375 3.48 4.86 4.28
C MET A 375 2.57 5.04 3.08
N SER A 376 2.92 6.05 2.28
CA SER A 376 2.37 6.24 0.95
C SER A 376 3.41 6.86 0.04
N SER A 377 3.48 6.43 -1.22
CA SER A 377 4.37 7.01 -2.23
C SER A 377 3.60 7.35 -3.49
N SER A 378 3.81 8.54 -4.04
CA SER A 378 3.41 8.81 -5.41
C SER A 378 4.28 8.00 -6.38
N VAL A 379 3.66 7.53 -7.47
CA VAL A 379 4.33 6.73 -8.51
C VAL A 379 3.95 7.33 -9.85
N GLY A 380 4.96 7.62 -10.68
CA GLY A 380 4.77 8.17 -12.01
C GLY A 380 4.21 7.15 -13.01
N GLY A 381 3.54 7.62 -14.07
CA GLY A 381 3.18 6.76 -15.21
C GLY A 381 4.35 6.62 -16.20
N GLU A 382 4.27 5.63 -17.11
CA GLU A 382 5.25 5.20 -18.14
C GLU A 382 5.80 6.33 -19.08
N ARG A 383 5.41 7.60 -18.91
CA ARG A 383 5.79 8.75 -19.77
C ARG A 383 5.98 10.08 -19.01
N ARG A 384 5.96 10.07 -17.69
CA ARG A 384 6.18 11.28 -16.88
C ARG A 384 7.50 11.16 -16.17
N CYS A 385 8.16 12.31 -15.97
CA CYS A 385 9.24 12.35 -15.02
C CYS A 385 8.67 12.14 -13.62
N SER A 386 9.08 11.04 -12.99
CA SER A 386 8.64 10.71 -11.65
C SER A 386 9.46 11.53 -10.66
N LYS A 387 8.75 12.18 -9.74
CA LYS A 387 9.32 12.74 -8.52
C LYS A 387 8.53 12.14 -7.35
N PRO A 388 8.97 10.96 -6.86
CA PRO A 388 8.24 10.31 -5.77
C PRO A 388 8.13 11.25 -4.55
N GLU A 389 6.90 11.40 -4.06
CA GLU A 389 6.57 12.03 -2.79
C GLU A 389 6.21 10.90 -1.83
N VAL A 390 6.98 10.77 -0.75
CA VAL A 390 6.90 9.69 0.22
C VAL A 390 6.39 10.26 1.54
N GLU A 391 5.22 9.81 1.96
CA GLU A 391 4.63 10.11 3.27
C GLU A 391 4.85 8.90 4.18
N VAL A 392 5.35 9.11 5.39
CA VAL A 392 5.59 8.03 6.38
C VAL A 392 5.02 8.45 7.73
N GLY A 393 4.22 7.59 8.37
CA GLY A 393 3.67 7.84 9.70
C GLY A 393 4.78 7.91 10.76
N ILE A 394 4.74 8.92 11.64
CA ILE A 394 5.82 9.16 12.63
C ILE A 394 6.07 7.94 13.53
N GLN A 395 5.02 7.21 13.86
CA GLN A 395 5.05 6.06 14.76
C GLN A 395 5.86 4.88 14.21
N HIS A 396 6.16 4.87 12.91
CA HIS A 396 6.96 3.84 12.24
C HIS A 396 8.40 4.27 11.96
N VAL A 397 8.81 5.45 12.42
CA VAL A 397 10.16 5.99 12.20
C VAL A 397 10.79 6.29 13.56
N THR A 398 11.69 5.42 14.00
CA THR A 398 12.43 5.62 15.26
C THR A 398 13.78 6.29 15.03
N CYS A 399 14.35 6.10 13.84
CA CYS A 399 15.63 6.66 13.44
C CYS A 399 15.65 7.06 11.95
N THR A 400 16.74 7.69 11.51
CA THR A 400 16.96 8.10 10.12
C THR A 400 16.97 6.93 9.15
N GLU A 401 17.47 5.78 9.58
CA GLU A 401 17.60 4.56 8.77
C GLU A 401 16.23 3.94 8.47
N ASP A 402 15.28 4.02 9.42
CA ASP A 402 13.91 3.57 9.20
C ASP A 402 13.23 4.41 8.11
N ALA A 403 13.36 5.74 8.17
CA ALA A 403 12.85 6.63 7.13
C ALA A 403 13.52 6.33 5.77
N ALA A 404 14.83 6.11 5.76
CA ALA A 404 15.57 5.77 4.56
C ALA A 404 15.10 4.45 3.92
N ALA A 405 14.68 3.46 4.71
CA ALA A 405 14.13 2.20 4.21
C ALA A 405 12.81 2.41 3.44
N PHE A 406 11.92 3.27 3.95
CA PHE A 406 10.70 3.65 3.24
C PHE A 406 10.98 4.45 1.96
N VAL A 407 11.97 5.35 1.99
CA VAL A 407 12.45 6.08 0.80
C VAL A 407 13.02 5.13 -0.25
N ALA A 408 13.81 4.14 0.16
CA ALA A 408 14.34 3.11 -0.75
C ALA A 408 13.22 2.25 -1.37
N LEU A 409 12.21 1.88 -0.57
CA LEU A 409 11.04 1.13 -1.04
C LEU A 409 10.21 1.94 -2.06
N ALA A 410 9.99 3.23 -1.80
CA ALA A 410 9.30 4.13 -2.74
C ALA A 410 10.05 4.21 -4.08
N ALA A 411 11.37 4.37 -4.04
CA ALA A 411 12.20 4.43 -5.23
C ALA A 411 12.18 3.12 -6.03
N ALA A 412 12.22 1.96 -5.34
CA ALA A 412 12.08 0.65 -5.97
C ALA A 412 10.70 0.47 -6.63
N MET A 413 9.64 0.92 -5.97
CA MET A 413 8.27 0.85 -6.50
C MET A 413 8.08 1.73 -7.74
N ASP A 414 8.71 2.91 -7.76
CA ASP A 414 8.69 3.79 -8.94
C ASP A 414 9.41 3.14 -10.13
N LEU A 415 10.61 2.56 -9.90
CA LEU A 415 11.34 1.80 -10.93
C LEU A 415 10.62 0.54 -11.41
N CYS A 416 9.72 -0.05 -10.61
CA CYS A 416 8.88 -1.17 -11.06
C CYS A 416 7.96 -0.78 -12.23
N VAL A 417 7.64 0.52 -12.40
CA VAL A 417 6.87 1.00 -13.55
C VAL A 417 7.63 0.77 -14.85
N ASP A 418 8.91 1.13 -14.88
CA ASP A 418 9.79 0.89 -16.02
C ASP A 418 10.17 -0.59 -16.14
N ALA A 419 10.43 -1.29 -15.03
CA ALA A 419 10.78 -2.70 -15.02
C ALA A 419 9.66 -3.61 -15.55
N CYS A 420 8.39 -3.22 -15.40
CA CYS A 420 7.21 -3.94 -15.91
C CYS A 420 6.73 -3.48 -17.30
N GLN A 421 7.43 -2.54 -17.97
CA GLN A 421 7.11 -2.18 -19.35
C GLN A 421 7.27 -3.39 -20.30
N PRO A 422 6.57 -3.43 -21.43
CA PRO A 422 6.75 -4.53 -22.37
C PRO A 422 8.20 -4.57 -22.89
N PHE A 423 8.81 -5.74 -23.04
CA PHE A 423 10.21 -5.89 -23.48
C PHE A 423 10.45 -5.52 -24.95
N SER A 424 9.39 -5.26 -25.71
CA SER A 424 9.40 -4.63 -27.04
C SER A 424 9.67 -3.14 -26.97
N ARG A 425 9.40 -2.51 -25.82
CA ARG A 425 9.74 -1.11 -25.58
C ARG A 425 11.16 -0.99 -25.05
N LYS A 426 11.87 -0.02 -25.59
CA LYS A 426 13.19 0.37 -25.08
C LYS A 426 13.00 1.18 -23.79
N LEU A 427 13.78 0.83 -22.77
CA LEU A 427 13.85 1.60 -21.53
C LEU A 427 14.50 2.97 -21.75
N ARG A 428 14.43 3.86 -20.77
CA ARG A 428 15.18 5.12 -20.77
C ARG A 428 16.69 4.85 -20.74
N GLN A 429 17.50 5.82 -21.13
CA GLN A 429 18.94 5.60 -21.32
C GLN A 429 19.65 5.27 -20.00
N GLU A 430 19.20 5.90 -18.92
CA GLU A 430 19.68 5.79 -17.55
C GLU A 430 19.51 4.38 -16.96
N LEU A 431 18.51 3.64 -17.47
CA LEU A 431 18.14 2.30 -17.02
C LEU A 431 18.76 1.17 -17.87
N ARG A 432 19.47 1.52 -18.95
CA ARG A 432 20.14 0.56 -19.82
C ARG A 432 21.57 0.31 -19.35
N HIS A 433 22.01 -0.93 -19.51
CA HIS A 433 23.42 -1.26 -19.41
C HIS A 433 24.13 -0.75 -20.66
N ASP A 434 25.37 -0.26 -20.53
CA ASP A 434 26.20 0.10 -21.69
C ASP A 434 26.32 -1.13 -22.62
N GLY A 435 25.60 -1.10 -23.75
CA GLY A 435 25.53 -2.19 -24.72
C GLY A 435 24.13 -2.71 -25.09
N GLN A 436 23.03 -2.08 -24.66
CA GLN A 436 21.65 -2.49 -24.96
C GLN A 436 20.83 -1.51 -25.83
#